data_AF-A0A9E1S7X9-F1
#
_entry.id   AF-A0A9E1S7X9-F1
#
_cell.length_a   1.000
_cell.length_b   1.000
_cell.length_c   1.000
_cell.angle_alpha   90.00
_cell.angle_beta   90.00
_cell.angle_gamma   90.00
#
_symmetry.space_group_name_H-M   'P 1'
#
loop_
_entity.id
_entity.type
_entity.pdbx_description
1 polymer ?
#
loop_
_entity_poly.entity_id
_entity_poly.type
_entity_poly.pdbx_seq_one_letter_code
_entity_poly.pdbx_strand_id
1 'polypeptide(L)'
;MAQQLIFTSTPQGLEPGRTGYCTVARHKDLRHRLVRELERLSVYDFGQQVGDSRVAISIFRKIILGSEEFYVLTKICDAGLDYTNRTNYLAHHLILDGFEIATCPSPAEVFLNWNGWRSKWEEDARYLTPGEEITLTDYKSSGLIPCKNWLSFTNDPG
;
A
#
# COMPACT_ATOMS: atom_id res chain seq x y z
N MET A 1 10.88 6.46 -8.96
CA MET A 1 9.53 6.84 -8.49
C MET A 1 8.84 5.58 -7.98
N ALA A 2 8.06 5.69 -6.90
CA ALA A 2 7.48 4.53 -6.22
C ALA A 2 6.52 3.75 -7.14
N GLN A 3 6.75 2.46 -7.27
CA GLN A 3 5.89 1.58 -8.05
C GLN A 3 4.65 1.22 -7.26
N GLN A 4 3.58 0.86 -7.97
CA GLN A 4 2.30 0.52 -7.35
C GLN A 4 1.88 -0.94 -7.61
N LEU A 5 1.16 -1.52 -6.64
CA LEU A 5 0.40 -2.76 -6.77
C LEU A 5 -0.94 -2.62 -6.03
N ILE A 6 -2.03 -3.04 -6.67
CA ILE A 6 -3.39 -3.02 -6.12
C ILE A 6 -3.94 -4.45 -6.10
N PHE A 7 -4.45 -4.85 -4.94
CA PHE A 7 -4.99 -6.17 -4.66
C PHE A 7 -6.40 -6.04 -4.08
N THR A 8 -7.37 -6.75 -4.67
CA THR A 8 -8.78 -6.75 -4.22
C THR A 8 -9.53 -7.94 -4.83
N SER A 9 -10.80 -8.15 -4.45
CA SER A 9 -11.64 -9.17 -5.05
C SER A 9 -12.11 -8.75 -6.45
N THR A 10 -11.89 -9.59 -7.46
CA THR A 10 -12.27 -9.35 -8.85
C THR A 10 -12.76 -10.62 -9.55
N PRO A 11 -13.70 -10.53 -10.53
CA PRO A 11 -14.05 -11.67 -11.37
C PRO A 11 -12.88 -12.11 -12.28
N GLN A 12 -11.96 -11.20 -12.60
CA GLN A 12 -10.79 -11.48 -13.43
C GLN A 12 -9.58 -10.69 -12.93
N GLY A 13 -8.57 -11.42 -12.46
CA GLY A 13 -7.28 -10.88 -12.04
C GLY A 13 -6.36 -10.55 -13.22
N LEU A 14 -5.23 -9.89 -12.89
CA LEU A 14 -4.23 -9.51 -13.88
C LEU A 14 -3.56 -10.72 -14.56
N GLU A 15 -3.36 -11.81 -13.82
CA GLU A 15 -2.86 -13.07 -14.36
C GLU A 15 -4.03 -13.98 -14.80
N PRO A 16 -3.96 -14.62 -15.98
CA PRO A 16 -5.03 -15.47 -16.49
C PRO A 16 -5.47 -16.56 -15.51
N GLY A 17 -6.78 -16.72 -15.33
CA GLY A 17 -7.37 -17.74 -14.46
C GLY A 17 -7.44 -17.37 -12.97
N ARG A 18 -6.94 -16.20 -12.58
CA ARG A 18 -7.07 -15.68 -11.20
C ARG A 18 -8.44 -15.02 -11.02
N THR A 19 -9.13 -15.38 -9.94
CA THR A 19 -10.43 -14.81 -9.54
C THR A 19 -10.49 -14.64 -8.03
N GLY A 20 -11.42 -13.84 -7.52
CA GLY A 20 -11.47 -13.46 -6.12
C GLY A 20 -10.33 -12.52 -5.76
N TYR A 21 -9.81 -12.62 -4.54
CA TYR A 21 -8.72 -11.77 -4.05
C TYR A 21 -7.41 -12.05 -4.79
N CYS A 22 -7.04 -11.13 -5.68
CA CYS A 22 -5.80 -11.19 -6.44
C CYS A 22 -5.34 -9.80 -6.89
N THR A 23 -4.13 -9.73 -7.43
CA THR A 23 -3.62 -8.49 -8.03
C THR A 23 -4.47 -8.07 -9.23
N VAL A 24 -5.02 -6.86 -9.19
CA VAL A 24 -5.79 -6.25 -10.28
C VAL A 24 -4.98 -5.23 -11.06
N ALA A 25 -4.01 -4.57 -10.43
CA ALA A 25 -3.10 -3.68 -11.11
C ALA A 25 -1.70 -3.72 -10.51
N ARG A 26 -0.68 -3.67 -11.35
CA ARG A 26 0.72 -3.48 -10.92
C ARG A 26 1.59 -3.02 -12.09
N HIS A 27 2.75 -2.46 -11.77
CA HIS A 27 3.80 -2.24 -12.79
C HIS A 27 4.36 -3.60 -13.28
N LYS A 28 4.78 -3.66 -14.55
CA LYS A 28 5.18 -4.92 -15.24
C LYS A 28 6.48 -5.52 -14.69
N ASP A 29 7.42 -4.65 -14.38
CA ASP A 29 8.78 -4.91 -13.90
C ASP A 29 8.85 -5.37 -12.44
N LEU A 30 7.77 -5.22 -11.66
CA LEU A 30 7.66 -5.83 -10.34
C LEU A 30 7.87 -7.34 -10.42
N ARG A 31 8.90 -7.82 -9.70
CA ARG A 31 9.31 -9.21 -9.70
C ARG A 31 8.20 -10.10 -9.12
N HIS A 32 7.95 -11.24 -9.76
CA HIS A 32 6.88 -12.16 -9.34
C HIS A 32 7.01 -12.63 -7.89
N ARG A 33 8.25 -12.81 -7.37
CA ARG A 33 8.47 -13.14 -5.96
C ARG A 33 7.98 -12.05 -5.01
N LEU A 34 8.20 -10.78 -5.35
CA LEU A 34 7.71 -9.65 -4.57
C LEU A 34 6.18 -9.55 -4.66
N VAL A 35 5.61 -9.67 -5.86
CA VAL A 35 4.15 -9.69 -6.08
C VAL A 35 3.48 -10.71 -5.16
N ARG A 36 3.97 -11.96 -5.17
CA ARG A 36 3.41 -13.04 -4.32
C ARG A 36 3.50 -12.72 -2.83
N GLU A 37 4.60 -12.10 -2.38
CA GLU A 37 4.75 -11.70 -0.98
C GLU A 37 3.80 -10.56 -0.61
N LEU A 38 3.59 -9.59 -1.50
CA LEU A 38 2.63 -8.50 -1.30
C LEU A 38 1.19 -9.01 -1.25
N GLU A 39 0.80 -9.95 -2.14
CA GLU A 39 -0.51 -10.60 -2.08
C GLU A 39 -0.73 -11.30 -0.72
N ARG A 40 0.28 -11.99 -0.21
CA ARG A 40 0.23 -12.64 1.12
C ARG A 40 0.03 -11.63 2.25
N LEU A 41 0.57 -10.43 2.12
CA LEU A 41 0.51 -9.35 3.11
C LEU A 41 -0.71 -8.43 2.95
N SER A 42 -1.52 -8.62 1.92
CA SER A 42 -2.69 -7.79 1.59
C SER A 42 -3.93 -8.09 2.44
N VAL A 43 -3.86 -9.08 3.34
CA VAL A 43 -5.03 -9.59 4.06
C VAL A 43 -5.61 -8.54 5.01
N TYR A 44 -6.93 -8.36 4.92
CA TYR A 44 -7.73 -7.58 5.86
C TYR A 44 -8.68 -8.51 6.62
N ASP A 45 -8.57 -8.51 7.95
CA ASP A 45 -9.53 -9.19 8.80
C ASP A 45 -10.61 -8.21 9.24
N PHE A 46 -11.85 -8.46 8.80
CA PHE A 46 -13.01 -7.68 9.24
C PHE A 46 -13.35 -7.92 10.72
N GLY A 47 -12.85 -9.00 11.33
CA GLY A 47 -13.05 -9.35 12.72
C GLY A 47 -14.53 -9.36 13.12
N GLN A 48 -14.81 -8.89 14.35
CA GLN A 48 -16.16 -8.63 14.85
C GLN A 48 -16.53 -7.14 14.73
N GLN A 49 -15.99 -6.39 13.76
CA GLN A 49 -16.32 -4.98 13.65
C GLN A 49 -17.83 -4.82 13.35
N VAL A 50 -18.55 -4.18 14.28
CA VAL A 50 -19.99 -3.93 14.20
C VAL A 50 -20.23 -2.46 13.82
N GLY A 51 -21.07 -2.22 12.81
CA GLY A 51 -21.39 -0.88 12.29
C GLY A 51 -20.63 -0.51 11.02
N ASP A 52 -20.88 0.69 10.49
CA ASP A 52 -20.34 1.17 9.20
C ASP A 52 -18.87 1.61 9.26
N SER A 53 -18.26 1.70 10.44
CA SER A 53 -16.90 2.24 10.58
C SER A 53 -15.86 1.12 10.58
N ARG A 54 -15.42 0.74 9.38
CA ARG A 54 -14.29 -0.19 9.21
C ARG A 54 -12.97 0.56 9.16
N VAL A 55 -12.00 0.11 9.95
CA VAL A 55 -10.73 0.82 10.14
C VAL A 55 -9.83 0.65 8.92
N ALA A 56 -9.34 1.74 8.35
CA ALA A 56 -8.26 1.69 7.37
C ALA A 56 -6.92 1.42 8.07
N ILE A 57 -6.15 0.47 7.54
CA ILE A 57 -4.86 0.06 8.07
C ILE A 57 -3.76 0.70 7.23
N SER A 58 -2.77 1.32 7.89
CA SER A 58 -1.57 1.87 7.25
C SER A 58 -0.34 1.16 7.80
N ILE A 59 0.48 0.58 6.91
CA ILE A 59 1.60 -0.29 7.28
C ILE A 59 2.85 0.09 6.48
N PHE A 60 3.98 0.21 7.17
CA PHE A 60 5.30 0.24 6.53
C PHE A 60 6.04 -1.09 6.77
N ARG A 61 6.64 -1.66 5.72
CA ARG A 61 7.47 -2.88 5.81
C ARG A 61 8.75 -2.73 5.00
N LYS A 62 9.84 -3.24 5.57
CA LYS A 62 11.06 -3.57 4.84
C LYS A 62 11.01 -5.07 4.50
N ILE A 63 11.02 -5.39 3.22
CA ILE A 63 10.91 -6.75 2.68
C ILE A 63 12.23 -7.12 2.02
N ILE A 64 12.87 -8.18 2.53
CA ILE A 64 14.15 -8.68 2.01
C ILE A 64 13.88 -9.98 1.25
N LEU A 65 14.26 -10.02 -0.04
CA LEU A 65 14.09 -11.17 -0.92
C LEU A 65 15.43 -11.53 -1.57
N GLY A 66 16.22 -12.33 -0.86
CA GLY A 66 17.59 -12.67 -1.28
C GLY A 66 18.52 -11.49 -1.09
N SER A 67 19.14 -11.01 -2.17
CA SER A 67 20.03 -9.83 -2.14
C SER A 67 19.29 -8.51 -2.36
N GLU A 68 17.98 -8.55 -2.58
CA GLU A 68 17.16 -7.37 -2.83
C GLU A 68 16.38 -6.96 -1.60
N GLU A 69 16.16 -5.66 -1.51
CA GLU A 69 15.43 -5.03 -0.43
C GLU A 69 14.42 -4.04 -0.99
N PHE A 70 13.20 -4.13 -0.48
CA PHE A 70 12.08 -3.29 -0.87
C PHE A 70 11.49 -2.63 0.38
N TYR A 71 11.05 -1.39 0.21
CA TYR A 71 10.40 -0.60 1.24
C TYR A 71 8.97 -0.35 0.80
N VAL A 72 8.01 -0.85 1.57
CA VAL A 72 6.62 -0.93 1.12
C VAL A 72 5.71 -0.18 2.08
N LEU A 73 5.02 0.82 1.57
CA LEU A 73 3.88 1.43 2.25
C LEU A 73 2.62 0.75 1.74
N THR A 74 1.79 0.27 2.65
CA THR A 74 0.54 -0.39 2.32
C THR A 74 -0.61 0.32 3.03
N LYS A 75 -1.66 0.65 2.28
CA LYS A 75 -2.95 1.06 2.84
C LYS A 75 -3.99 0.00 2.50
N ILE A 76 -4.65 -0.53 3.51
CA ILE A 76 -5.72 -1.52 3.36
C ILE A 76 -7.00 -0.95 3.92
N CYS A 77 -8.10 -1.01 3.18
CA CYS A 77 -9.39 -0.55 3.67
C CYS A 77 -10.52 -1.42 3.15
N ASP A 78 -11.68 -1.28 3.79
CA ASP A 78 -12.94 -1.77 3.25
C ASP A 78 -13.20 -1.16 1.87
N ALA A 79 -13.59 -2.02 0.93
CA ALA A 79 -13.93 -1.67 -0.44
C ALA A 79 -15.43 -1.90 -0.74
N GLY A 80 -16.22 -2.27 0.28
CA GLY A 80 -17.66 -2.51 0.17
C GLY A 80 -17.96 -3.96 -0.16
N LEU A 81 -18.80 -4.19 -1.17
CA LEU A 81 -19.17 -5.54 -1.62
C LEU A 81 -18.44 -5.89 -2.92
N ASP A 82 -18.04 -7.15 -3.06
CA ASP A 82 -17.44 -7.66 -4.29
C ASP A 82 -18.49 -8.06 -5.34
N TYR A 83 -18.02 -8.54 -6.50
CA TYR A 83 -18.85 -9.01 -7.62
C TYR A 83 -19.74 -10.22 -7.29
N THR A 84 -19.54 -10.85 -6.12
CA THR A 84 -20.35 -11.94 -5.59
C THR A 84 -21.23 -11.52 -4.41
N ASN A 85 -21.32 -10.21 -4.14
CA ASN A 85 -22.09 -9.62 -3.04
C ASN A 85 -21.58 -10.01 -1.63
N ARG A 86 -20.28 -10.29 -1.49
CA ARG A 86 -19.59 -10.55 -0.21
C ARG A 86 -18.73 -9.35 0.19
N THR A 87 -18.31 -9.27 1.45
CA THR A 87 -17.41 -8.20 1.92
C THR A 87 -16.10 -8.18 1.14
N ASN A 88 -15.67 -6.99 0.73
CA ASN A 88 -14.48 -6.74 -0.05
C ASN A 88 -13.52 -5.79 0.66
N TYR A 89 -12.23 -5.99 0.49
CA TYR A 89 -11.21 -5.02 0.88
C TYR A 89 -10.26 -4.77 -0.29
N LEU A 90 -9.57 -3.64 -0.22
CA LEU A 90 -8.53 -3.28 -1.17
C LEU A 90 -7.24 -2.99 -0.42
N ALA A 91 -6.15 -3.62 -0.83
CA ALA A 91 -4.80 -3.29 -0.44
C ALA A 91 -4.11 -2.54 -1.58
N HIS A 92 -3.64 -1.34 -1.28
CA HIS A 92 -2.82 -0.54 -2.19
C HIS A 92 -1.40 -0.46 -1.63
N HIS A 93 -0.43 -0.89 -2.43
CA HIS A 93 0.98 -0.87 -2.09
C HIS A 93 1.71 0.17 -2.92
N LEU A 94 2.54 0.97 -2.25
CA LEU A 94 3.63 1.72 -2.85
C LEU A 94 4.94 1.01 -2.52
N ILE A 95 5.71 0.67 -3.54
CA ILE A 95 6.96 -0.07 -3.47
C ILE A 95 8.10 0.88 -3.82
N LEU A 96 9.06 0.99 -2.92
CA LEU A 96 10.27 1.78 -3.07
C LEU A 96 11.51 0.90 -3.01
N ASP A 97 12.54 1.30 -3.74
CA ASP A 97 13.90 0.79 -3.58
C ASP A 97 14.71 1.58 -2.52
N GLY A 98 15.98 1.22 -2.35
CA GLY A 98 16.88 1.86 -1.39
C GLY A 98 17.22 3.33 -1.69
N PHE A 99 17.23 3.75 -2.97
CA PHE A 99 17.48 5.14 -3.34
C PHE A 99 16.25 6.01 -3.10
N GLU A 100 15.07 5.47 -3.40
CA GLU A 100 13.80 6.17 -3.26
C GLU A 100 13.46 6.40 -1.79
N ILE A 101 13.58 5.38 -0.92
CA ILE A 101 13.29 5.55 0.51
C ILE A 101 14.22 6.56 1.18
N ALA A 102 15.45 6.72 0.71
CA ALA A 102 16.43 7.64 1.27
C ALA A 102 16.08 9.11 1.02
N THR A 103 15.25 9.39 0.00
CA THR A 103 14.83 10.74 -0.38
C THR A 103 13.34 10.98 -0.12
N CYS A 104 12.58 9.93 0.16
CA CYS A 104 11.17 9.97 0.50
C CYS A 104 10.93 10.61 1.88
N PRO A 105 9.81 11.33 2.09
CA PRO A 105 9.34 11.68 3.43
C PRO A 105 9.15 10.42 4.29
N SER A 106 9.02 10.61 5.60
CA SER A 106 8.77 9.48 6.49
C SER A 106 7.47 8.74 6.08
N PRO A 107 7.36 7.42 6.31
CA PRO A 107 6.14 6.69 5.95
C PRO A 107 4.86 7.31 6.54
N ALA A 108 4.94 7.83 7.76
CA ALA A 108 3.84 8.52 8.42
C ALA A 108 3.41 9.79 7.67
N GLU A 109 4.36 10.60 7.20
CA GLU A 109 4.07 11.78 6.37
C GLU A 109 3.41 11.39 5.05
N VAL A 110 3.90 10.34 4.38
CA VAL A 110 3.27 9.86 3.14
C VAL A 110 1.83 9.40 3.39
N PHE A 111 1.58 8.63 4.45
CA PHE A 111 0.21 8.20 4.79
C PHE A 111 -0.73 9.37 5.12
N LEU A 112 -0.20 10.43 5.73
CA LEU A 112 -0.96 11.62 6.12
C LEU A 112 -1.23 12.55 4.94
N ASN A 113 -0.22 12.79 4.10
CA ASN A 113 -0.21 13.89 3.13
C ASN A 113 -0.49 13.43 1.69
N TRP A 114 -0.18 12.18 1.34
CA TRP A 114 -0.50 11.67 0.00
C TRP A 114 -1.95 11.18 -0.05
N ASN A 115 -2.75 11.78 -0.94
CA ASN A 115 -4.17 11.50 -1.09
C ASN A 115 -4.51 10.54 -2.25
N GLY A 116 -3.50 9.99 -2.94
CA GLY A 116 -3.69 9.08 -4.08
C GLY A 116 -4.03 7.63 -3.72
N TRP A 117 -4.23 7.33 -2.44
CA TRP A 117 -4.63 5.99 -2.00
C TRP A 117 -5.99 5.58 -2.60
N ARG A 118 -6.03 4.45 -3.30
CA ARG A 118 -7.27 3.84 -3.77
C ARG A 118 -8.03 3.20 -2.61
N SER A 119 -9.35 3.33 -2.62
CA SER A 119 -10.27 2.62 -1.73
C SER A 119 -11.18 1.63 -2.47
N LYS A 120 -11.24 1.74 -3.80
CA LYS A 120 -11.95 0.84 -4.72
C LYS A 120 -11.17 0.69 -6.02
N TRP A 121 -11.47 -0.38 -6.75
CA TRP A 121 -11.00 -0.61 -8.10
C TRP A 121 -12.20 -1.02 -8.96
N GLU A 122 -12.56 -0.17 -9.93
CA GLU A 122 -13.72 -0.34 -10.80
C GLU A 122 -13.32 -0.54 -12.27
N GLU A 123 -12.02 -0.57 -12.55
CA GLU A 123 -11.44 -0.79 -13.87
C GLU A 123 -11.19 -2.29 -14.12
N ASP A 124 -10.96 -2.67 -15.38
CA ASP A 124 -10.44 -4.00 -15.70
C ASP A 124 -9.03 -4.20 -15.15
N ALA A 125 -8.67 -5.46 -14.89
CA ALA A 125 -7.32 -5.78 -14.47
C ALA A 125 -6.30 -5.41 -15.56
N ARG A 126 -5.31 -4.59 -15.20
CA ARG A 126 -4.34 -4.05 -16.17
C ARG A 126 -2.96 -3.86 -15.57
N TYR A 127 -1.96 -3.87 -16.43
CA TYR A 127 -0.65 -3.37 -16.04
C TYR A 127 -0.68 -1.85 -15.97
N LEU A 128 -0.05 -1.31 -14.94
CA LEU A 128 0.23 0.12 -14.85
C LEU A 128 1.31 0.48 -15.87
N THR A 129 1.13 1.65 -16.48
CA THR A 129 1.98 2.18 -17.54
C THR A 129 3.12 3.02 -16.96
N PRO A 130 4.25 3.14 -17.66
CA PRO A 130 5.28 4.11 -17.30
C PRO A 130 4.68 5.52 -17.21
N GLY A 131 4.89 6.21 -16.08
CA GLY A 131 4.27 7.48 -15.73
C GLY A 131 3.17 7.36 -14.66
N GLU A 132 2.70 6.14 -14.36
CA GLU A 132 1.84 5.88 -13.21
C GLU A 132 2.65 5.60 -11.92
N GLU A 133 3.99 5.69 -11.94
CA GLU A 133 4.77 5.69 -10.71
C GLU A 133 4.54 6.97 -9.89
N ILE A 134 4.69 6.88 -8.57
CA ILE A 134 4.40 8.00 -7.67
C ILE A 134 5.69 8.68 -7.21
N THR A 135 5.78 9.99 -7.43
CA THR A 135 6.82 10.83 -6.82
C THR A 135 6.38 11.23 -5.43
N LEU A 136 7.04 10.70 -4.40
CA LEU A 136 6.63 10.91 -3.01
C LEU A 136 7.31 12.08 -2.29
N THR A 137 8.35 12.66 -2.89
CA THR A 137 9.19 13.72 -2.28
C THR A 137 8.40 14.95 -1.84
N ASP A 138 7.30 15.24 -2.53
CA ASP A 138 6.54 16.48 -2.36
C ASP A 138 5.55 16.41 -1.19
N TYR A 139 5.37 15.23 -0.58
CA TYR A 139 4.43 15.01 0.53
C TYR A 139 5.08 15.15 1.91
N LYS A 140 6.22 15.84 1.98
CA LYS A 140 6.89 16.17 3.25
C LYS A 140 6.09 17.22 4.01
N SER A 141 5.91 17.01 5.31
CA SER A 141 5.25 18.00 6.16
C SER A 141 6.16 19.20 6.40
N SER A 142 5.61 20.40 6.27
CA SER A 142 6.30 21.63 6.70
C SER A 142 6.15 21.84 8.20
N GLY A 143 7.23 22.19 8.89
CA GLY A 143 7.15 22.65 10.29
C GLY A 143 6.98 21.54 11.33
N LEU A 144 7.37 20.31 11.03
CA LEU A 144 7.55 19.28 12.06
C LEU A 144 8.64 19.76 13.04
N ILE A 145 8.25 19.96 14.29
CA ILE A 145 9.16 20.29 15.38
C ILE A 145 9.36 19.07 16.27
N PRO A 146 10.58 18.85 16.80
CA PRO A 146 10.87 17.78 17.75
C PRO A 146 9.83 17.72 18.87
N CYS A 147 9.36 16.52 19.19
CA CYS A 147 8.41 16.31 20.26
C CYS A 147 9.13 16.47 21.61
N LYS A 148 9.24 17.71 22.11
CA LYS A 148 10.12 18.09 23.23
C LYS A 148 9.91 17.25 24.49
N ASN A 149 8.66 16.93 24.81
CA ASN A 149 8.34 16.09 25.96
C ASN A 149 8.85 14.66 25.72
N TRP A 150 8.60 14.09 24.54
CA TRP A 150 9.09 12.74 24.22
C TRP A 150 10.62 12.67 24.30
N LEU A 151 11.32 13.64 23.68
CA LEU A 151 12.77 13.77 23.77
C LEU A 151 13.28 13.76 25.22
N SER A 152 12.61 14.47 26.13
CA SER A 152 13.04 14.51 27.54
C SER A 152 12.87 13.16 28.26
N PHE A 153 11.92 12.33 27.83
CA PHE A 153 11.65 11.02 28.43
C PHE A 153 12.43 9.88 27.76
N THR A 154 12.68 9.94 26.45
CA THR A 154 13.23 8.82 25.66
C THR A 154 14.59 9.10 25.03
N ASN A 155 15.06 10.35 25.06
CA ASN A 155 16.22 10.83 24.30
C ASN A 155 16.08 10.61 22.77
N ASP A 156 14.84 10.53 22.30
CA ASP A 156 14.44 10.41 20.91
C ASP A 156 13.25 11.35 20.68
N PRO A 157 13.35 12.41 19.85
CA PRO A 157 12.27 13.36 19.65
C PRO A 157 11.17 12.87 18.70
N GLY A 158 11.31 11.67 18.13
CA GLY A 158 10.51 11.16 17.01
C GLY A 158 11.22 11.34 15.67
#